data_AF-A0A8J0U990-F1
#
_entry.id   AF-A0A8J0U990-F1
#
_cell.length_a   1.000
_cell.length_b   1.000
_cell.length_c   1.000
_cell.angle_alpha   90.00
_cell.angle_beta   90.00
_cell.angle_gamma   90.00
#
_symmetry.space_group_name_H-M   'P 1'
#
loop_
_entity.id
_entity.type
_entity.pdbx_description
1 polymer ?
#
loop_
_entity_poly.entity_id
_entity_poly.type
_entity_poly.pdbx_seq_one_letter_code
_entity_poly.pdbx_strand_id
1 'polypeptide(L)'
;MALLCLLLILGSISLSSSYTQDIPAPRYNISLDDPPEERWEPVLKHYNFSLLREILDHFFDSVVPKWVHAIIRPLAEVDLGLYMNEPYAGEIRGIAKTLGVSAGDVVLLNLCYEATAFCTSIIAQDTKGNIHHGRNLDYFFPDLLRKLTMDLDFIRNGQIVYTGTTFLGYVGLWTGQSPYKFTISGDARERGGGWWKNAISAFLKRYSMVSWLMRDTLNDATDFQAAALRLSKTPIIAEVYYIMGGTKPNEGVVITRNRAGPADIWPLDALRGEWFHVETNYDHWLTPPTSDDRRTPAIKALNATGQANISADTLYKVLSVKPVLNSRHNE
;
A
#
# COMPACT_ATOMS: atom_id res chain seq x y z
N MET A 1 15.82 -6.98 11.94
CA MET A 1 14.76 -6.67 12.92
C MET A 1 13.36 -7.03 12.46
N ALA A 2 13.11 -7.28 11.15
CA ALA A 2 11.95 -8.10 10.73
C ALA A 2 12.00 -9.49 11.40
N LEU A 3 13.21 -10.07 11.50
CA LEU A 3 13.47 -11.33 12.21
C LEU A 3 13.32 -11.28 13.75
N LEU A 4 13.32 -10.10 14.39
CA LEU A 4 13.30 -10.02 15.87
C LEU A 4 11.89 -9.79 16.45
N CYS A 5 10.94 -9.34 15.62
CA CYS A 5 9.50 -9.40 15.94
C CYS A 5 8.90 -10.78 15.62
N LEU A 6 9.61 -11.62 14.85
CA LEU A 6 9.12 -12.92 14.36
C LEU A 6 9.25 -14.08 15.35
N LEU A 7 10.05 -13.96 16.42
CA LEU A 7 10.43 -15.08 17.29
C LEU A 7 9.56 -15.27 18.55
N LEU A 8 8.51 -14.47 18.75
CA LEU A 8 7.69 -14.53 19.98
C LEU A 8 6.25 -14.99 19.79
N ILE A 9 5.84 -15.37 18.58
CA ILE A 9 4.47 -15.84 18.30
C ILE A 9 4.47 -17.36 18.13
N LEU A 10 4.82 -18.08 19.21
CA LEU A 10 4.55 -19.52 19.34
C LEU A 10 3.34 -19.70 20.26
N GLY A 11 2.19 -19.88 19.63
CA GLY A 11 0.90 -20.13 20.27
C GLY A 11 -0.07 -20.69 19.24
N SER A 12 0.15 -21.95 18.90
CA SER A 12 -0.65 -22.82 18.02
C SER A 12 -2.15 -22.53 17.95
N ILE A 13 -2.60 -21.97 16.82
CA ILE A 13 -3.93 -22.26 16.25
C ILE A 13 -3.72 -22.49 14.75
N SER A 14 -3.63 -23.76 14.37
CA SER A 14 -3.69 -24.18 12.97
C SER A 14 -5.14 -24.09 12.49
N LEU A 15 -5.51 -22.97 11.88
CA LEU A 15 -6.71 -22.87 11.06
C LEU A 15 -6.31 -23.08 9.61
N SER A 16 -6.73 -24.22 9.06
CA SER A 16 -6.63 -24.51 7.64
C SER A 16 -7.48 -23.50 6.86
N SER A 17 -6.86 -22.54 6.17
CA SER A 17 -7.58 -21.64 5.27
C SER A 17 -7.90 -22.39 3.97
N SER A 18 -9.11 -22.91 3.84
CA SER A 18 -9.65 -23.28 2.53
C SER A 18 -9.95 -21.98 1.76
N TYR A 19 -9.16 -21.70 0.72
CA TYR A 19 -9.49 -20.65 -0.25
C TYR A 19 -10.74 -21.08 -1.02
N THR A 20 -11.91 -20.51 -0.73
CA THR A 20 -13.14 -20.97 -1.39
C THR A 20 -14.05 -19.91 -1.99
N GLN A 21 -13.76 -18.61 -1.86
CA GLN A 21 -14.52 -17.61 -2.62
C GLN A 21 -13.80 -16.27 -2.74
N ASP A 22 -13.80 -15.70 -3.95
CA ASP A 22 -13.44 -14.29 -4.17
C ASP A 22 -14.58 -13.42 -3.65
N ILE A 23 -14.29 -12.63 -2.61
CA ILE A 23 -15.25 -11.72 -1.99
C ILE A 23 -14.80 -10.29 -2.30
N PRO A 24 -15.64 -9.45 -2.94
CA PRO A 24 -15.31 -8.06 -3.16
C PRO A 24 -15.18 -7.33 -1.82
N ALA A 25 -14.19 -6.45 -1.72
CA ALA A 25 -14.06 -5.58 -0.55
C ALA A 25 -15.30 -4.66 -0.45
N PRO A 26 -15.78 -4.35 0.76
CA PRO A 26 -16.82 -3.35 0.94
C PRO A 26 -16.31 -1.99 0.43
N ARG A 27 -17.20 -1.22 -0.18
CA ARG A 27 -16.90 0.08 -0.76
C ARG A 27 -17.62 1.19 -0.01
N TYR A 28 -16.90 2.24 0.38
CA TYR A 28 -17.44 3.38 1.11
C TYR A 28 -17.01 4.72 0.50
N ASN A 29 -17.69 5.78 0.91
CA ASN A 29 -17.39 7.14 0.47
C ASN A 29 -16.71 7.93 1.59
N ILE A 30 -15.71 8.73 1.22
CA ILE A 30 -15.10 9.75 2.07
C ILE A 30 -15.31 11.11 1.39
N SER A 31 -16.03 12.01 2.05
CA SER A 31 -16.13 13.41 1.60
C SER A 31 -14.85 14.16 1.93
N LEU A 32 -14.21 14.76 0.94
CA LEU A 32 -13.06 15.65 1.11
C LEU A 32 -13.48 17.09 1.44
N ASP A 33 -14.77 17.39 1.28
CA ASP A 33 -15.37 18.69 1.65
C ASP A 33 -15.56 18.79 3.17
N ASP A 34 -15.63 17.64 3.85
CA ASP A 34 -15.75 17.57 5.31
C ASP A 34 -14.39 17.86 5.99
N PRO A 35 -14.40 18.44 7.21
CA PRO A 35 -13.20 18.58 8.03
C PRO A 35 -12.49 17.23 8.20
N PRO A 36 -11.14 17.18 8.12
CA PRO A 36 -10.38 15.92 8.22
C PRO A 36 -10.79 15.02 9.39
N GLU A 37 -11.10 15.59 10.54
CA GLU A 37 -11.51 14.90 11.78
C GLU A 37 -12.85 14.16 11.67
N GLU A 38 -13.68 14.50 10.69
CA GLU A 38 -15.04 13.94 10.54
C GLU A 38 -15.12 12.92 9.39
N ARG A 39 -14.15 12.94 8.46
CA ARG A 39 -14.16 12.16 7.22
C ARG A 39 -14.36 10.66 7.40
N TRP A 40 -13.71 10.08 8.41
CA TRP A 40 -13.69 8.62 8.62
C TRP A 40 -14.87 8.13 9.46
N GLU A 41 -15.57 9.00 10.17
CA GLU A 41 -16.65 8.60 11.08
C GLU A 41 -17.76 7.78 10.38
N PRO A 42 -18.25 8.16 9.18
CA PRO A 42 -19.28 7.39 8.48
C PRO A 42 -18.83 5.96 8.14
N VAL A 43 -17.56 5.78 7.76
CA VAL A 43 -16.99 4.47 7.42
C VAL A 43 -16.83 3.62 8.68
N LEU A 44 -16.26 4.19 9.74
CA LEU A 44 -15.99 3.47 10.98
C LEU A 44 -17.27 2.91 11.62
N LYS A 45 -18.40 3.62 11.53
CA LYS A 45 -19.70 3.20 12.09
C LYS A 45 -20.23 1.87 11.54
N HIS A 46 -19.71 1.38 10.41
CA HIS A 46 -20.07 0.06 9.87
C HIS A 46 -19.36 -1.10 10.57
N TYR A 47 -18.38 -0.83 11.42
CA TYR A 47 -17.55 -1.84 12.07
C TYR A 47 -17.80 -1.91 13.58
N ASN A 48 -17.59 -3.09 14.17
CA ASN A 48 -17.75 -3.31 15.60
C ASN A 48 -16.53 -2.76 16.38
N PHE A 49 -16.71 -1.63 17.07
CA PHE A 49 -15.64 -0.96 17.81
C PHE A 49 -15.01 -1.81 18.92
N SER A 50 -15.76 -2.70 19.57
CA SER A 50 -15.22 -3.56 20.62
C SER A 50 -14.26 -4.59 20.03
N LEU A 51 -14.67 -5.23 18.93
CA LEU A 51 -13.83 -6.18 18.21
C LEU A 51 -12.57 -5.50 17.64
N LEU A 52 -12.71 -4.29 17.12
CA LEU A 52 -11.57 -3.53 16.59
C LEU A 52 -10.57 -3.15 17.67
N ARG A 53 -11.04 -2.74 18.85
CA ARG A 53 -10.16 -2.45 19.99
C ARG A 53 -9.40 -3.70 20.43
N GLU A 54 -10.08 -4.83 20.55
CA GLU A 54 -9.44 -6.11 20.88
C GLU A 54 -8.37 -6.51 19.85
N ILE A 55 -8.67 -6.33 18.56
CA ILE A 55 -7.73 -6.55 17.46
C ILE A 55 -6.51 -5.64 17.58
N LEU A 56 -6.72 -4.34 17.83
CA LEU A 56 -5.64 -3.36 17.93
C LEU A 56 -4.76 -3.64 19.15
N ASP A 57 -5.35 -3.94 20.30
CA ASP A 57 -4.62 -4.31 21.52
C ASP A 57 -3.76 -5.55 21.28
N HIS A 58 -4.34 -6.61 20.69
CA HIS A 58 -3.60 -7.82 20.37
C HIS A 58 -2.47 -7.59 19.36
N PHE A 59 -2.73 -6.77 18.34
CA PHE A 59 -1.73 -6.40 17.35
C PHE A 59 -0.57 -5.62 17.99
N PHE A 60 -0.88 -4.63 18.81
CA PHE A 60 0.12 -3.79 19.47
C PHE A 60 1.00 -4.56 20.45
N ASP A 61 0.43 -5.48 21.22
CA ASP A 61 1.18 -6.33 22.14
C ASP A 61 2.09 -7.32 21.40
N SER A 62 1.68 -7.76 20.21
CA SER A 62 2.39 -8.78 19.43
C SER A 62 3.46 -8.21 18.49
N VAL A 63 3.23 -7.01 17.93
CA VAL A 63 4.02 -6.48 16.82
C VAL A 63 4.90 -5.30 17.23
N VAL A 64 4.43 -4.42 18.12
CA VAL A 64 5.10 -3.16 18.43
C VAL A 64 5.88 -3.28 19.74
N PRO A 65 7.22 -3.10 19.74
CA PRO A 65 8.01 -3.18 20.96
C PRO A 65 7.53 -2.18 22.02
N LYS A 66 7.46 -2.59 23.30
CA LYS A 66 6.96 -1.78 24.42
C LYS A 66 7.60 -0.39 24.54
N TRP A 67 8.88 -0.27 24.18
CA TRP A 67 9.58 1.01 24.23
C TRP A 67 9.13 1.98 23.13
N VAL A 68 8.67 1.48 21.96
CA VAL A 68 8.12 2.30 20.88
C VAL A 68 6.79 2.90 21.34
N HIS A 69 5.94 2.10 21.99
CA HIS A 69 4.71 2.57 22.65
C HIS A 69 4.97 3.71 23.64
N ALA A 70 5.99 3.56 24.48
CA ALA A 70 6.35 4.54 25.50
C ALA A 70 6.84 5.88 24.93
N ILE A 71 7.26 5.92 23.65
CA ILE A 71 7.72 7.14 22.98
C ILE A 71 6.63 7.75 22.12
N ILE A 72 5.98 6.95 21.26
CA ILE A 72 5.04 7.48 20.26
C ILE A 72 3.73 7.94 20.88
N ARG A 73 3.19 7.21 21.88
CA ARG A 73 1.92 7.61 22.52
C ARG A 73 2.02 9.01 23.15
N PRO A 74 3.00 9.32 24.02
CA PRO A 74 3.12 10.67 24.56
C PRO A 74 3.37 11.74 23.50
N LEU A 75 4.20 11.47 22.48
CA LEU A 75 4.50 12.45 21.43
C LEU A 75 3.26 12.83 20.61
N ALA A 76 2.41 11.85 20.29
CA ALA A 76 1.17 12.11 19.55
C ALA A 76 0.17 12.91 20.38
N GLU A 77 0.13 12.71 21.70
CA GLU A 77 -0.77 13.46 22.59
C GLU A 77 -0.32 14.90 22.85
N VAL A 78 0.98 15.21 22.68
CA VAL A 78 1.49 16.59 22.84
C VAL A 78 1.08 17.46 21.66
N ASP A 79 1.45 17.08 20.43
CA ASP A 79 0.98 17.77 19.21
C ASP A 79 1.30 16.94 17.96
N LEU A 80 0.29 16.27 17.40
CA LEU A 80 0.40 15.59 16.11
C LEU A 80 0.83 16.51 14.96
N GLY A 81 0.44 17.78 15.00
CA GLY A 81 0.76 18.78 13.98
C GLY A 81 2.25 19.12 13.89
N LEU A 82 3.04 18.81 14.93
CA LEU A 82 4.49 18.96 14.87
C LEU A 82 5.16 17.95 13.91
N TYR A 83 4.52 16.78 13.73
CA TYR A 83 5.11 15.61 13.08
C TYR A 83 4.34 15.16 11.83
N MET A 84 3.08 15.53 11.71
CA MET A 84 2.18 15.13 10.62
C MET A 84 1.46 16.35 10.06
N ASN A 85 1.46 16.47 8.73
CA ASN A 85 0.75 17.53 8.05
C ASN A 85 -0.74 17.19 7.94
N GLU A 86 -1.57 18.22 7.85
CA GLU A 86 -2.95 18.04 7.40
C GLU A 86 -3.01 17.56 5.94
N PRO A 87 -4.02 16.76 5.56
CA PRO A 87 -5.20 16.37 6.36
C PRO A 87 -4.99 15.17 7.29
N TYR A 88 -3.81 14.54 7.26
CA TYR A 88 -3.58 13.26 7.94
C TYR A 88 -3.65 13.37 9.46
N ALA A 89 -3.14 14.47 10.03
CA ALA A 89 -3.21 14.71 11.46
C ALA A 89 -4.66 14.79 11.96
N GLY A 90 -5.53 15.52 11.26
CA GLY A 90 -6.95 15.60 11.59
C GLY A 90 -7.67 14.28 11.39
N GLU A 91 -7.43 13.56 10.29
CA GLU A 91 -8.02 12.24 10.06
C GLU A 91 -7.63 11.22 11.15
N ILE A 92 -6.36 11.21 11.57
CA ILE A 92 -5.88 10.36 12.68
C ILE A 92 -6.58 10.72 13.99
N ARG A 93 -6.75 12.01 14.30
CA ARG A 93 -7.51 12.47 15.48
C ARG A 93 -8.97 12.02 15.42
N GLY A 94 -9.60 12.15 14.25
CA GLY A 94 -10.98 11.71 14.01
C GLY A 94 -11.19 10.22 14.22
N ILE A 95 -10.29 9.39 13.68
CA ILE A 95 -10.30 7.94 13.86
C ILE A 95 -10.13 7.59 15.34
N ALA A 96 -9.13 8.18 16.01
CA ALA A 96 -8.84 7.92 17.42
C ALA A 96 -10.06 8.25 18.31
N LYS A 97 -10.67 9.41 18.10
CA LYS A 97 -11.89 9.85 18.79
C LYS A 97 -13.04 8.89 18.57
N THR A 98 -13.28 8.47 17.32
CA THR A 98 -14.41 7.60 16.97
C THR A 98 -14.27 6.20 17.57
N LEU A 99 -13.04 5.66 17.58
CA LEU A 99 -12.77 4.33 18.15
C LEU A 99 -12.60 4.34 19.67
N GLY A 100 -12.38 5.51 20.28
CA GLY A 100 -12.11 5.64 21.71
C GLY A 100 -10.72 5.11 22.09
N VAL A 101 -9.72 5.35 21.25
CA VAL A 101 -8.31 4.96 21.44
C VAL A 101 -7.40 6.21 21.42
N SER A 102 -6.12 6.06 21.79
CA SER A 102 -5.19 7.20 21.73
C SER A 102 -4.83 7.55 20.29
N ALA A 103 -4.51 8.81 20.01
CA ALA A 103 -4.10 9.20 18.67
C ALA A 103 -2.73 8.59 18.32
N GLY A 104 -1.89 8.35 19.33
CA GLY A 104 -0.63 7.63 19.19
C GLY A 104 -0.80 6.18 18.74
N ASP A 105 -1.85 5.49 19.16
CA ASP A 105 -2.14 4.13 18.68
C ASP A 105 -2.47 4.14 17.18
N VAL A 106 -3.28 5.09 16.73
CA VAL A 106 -3.61 5.22 15.30
C VAL A 106 -2.36 5.59 14.48
N VAL A 107 -1.46 6.42 15.01
CA VAL A 107 -0.15 6.68 14.39
C VAL A 107 0.68 5.40 14.26
N LEU A 108 0.78 4.61 15.34
CA LEU A 108 1.53 3.35 15.33
C LEU A 108 0.97 2.37 14.32
N LEU A 109 -0.35 2.25 14.24
CA LEU A 109 -1.03 1.44 13.23
C LEU A 109 -0.62 1.86 11.81
N ASN A 110 -0.63 3.16 11.52
CA ASN A 110 -0.21 3.69 10.22
C ASN A 110 1.26 3.41 9.91
N LEU A 111 2.15 3.56 10.90
CA LEU A 111 3.58 3.23 10.75
C LEU A 111 3.82 1.73 10.54
N CYS A 112 3.03 0.86 11.16
CA CYS A 112 3.13 -0.57 10.95
C CYS A 112 2.77 -0.98 9.52
N TYR A 113 1.73 -0.38 8.95
CA TYR A 113 1.37 -0.61 7.55
C TYR A 113 2.47 -0.15 6.58
N GLU A 114 3.23 0.90 6.91
CA GLU A 114 4.38 1.33 6.10
C GLU A 114 5.56 0.33 6.11
N ALA A 115 5.63 -0.56 7.12
CA ALA A 115 6.84 -1.33 7.40
C ALA A 115 6.80 -2.80 6.92
N THR A 116 5.62 -3.36 6.59
CA THR A 116 5.43 -4.83 6.49
C THR A 116 4.69 -5.31 5.24
N ALA A 117 4.75 -4.57 4.14
CA ALA A 117 4.08 -4.95 2.89
C ALA A 117 4.98 -5.80 1.97
N PHE A 118 4.52 -6.98 1.56
CA PHE A 118 5.07 -7.74 0.44
C PHE A 118 4.08 -7.70 -0.72
N CYS A 119 4.57 -7.68 -1.94
CA CYS A 119 3.76 -7.22 -3.06
C CYS A 119 4.14 -7.91 -4.36
N THR A 120 3.19 -8.00 -5.28
CA THR A 120 3.45 -8.20 -6.70
C THR A 120 2.58 -7.23 -7.47
N SER A 121 3.18 -6.37 -8.27
CA SER A 121 2.50 -5.41 -9.13
C SER A 121 2.88 -5.65 -10.59
N ILE A 122 1.88 -5.56 -11.46
CA ILE A 122 2.03 -5.79 -12.90
C ILE A 122 1.40 -4.62 -13.64
N ILE A 123 2.18 -4.00 -14.52
CA ILE A 123 1.70 -3.02 -15.49
C ILE A 123 1.88 -3.60 -16.90
N ALA A 124 0.84 -3.59 -17.72
CA ALA A 124 0.86 -4.17 -19.05
C ALA A 124 0.11 -3.31 -20.06
N GLN A 125 0.47 -3.44 -21.32
CA GLN A 125 -0.19 -2.81 -22.46
C GLN A 125 -0.65 -3.87 -23.46
N ASP A 126 -1.92 -3.81 -23.85
CA ASP A 126 -2.45 -4.69 -24.91
C ASP A 126 -2.07 -4.23 -26.32
N THR A 127 -2.42 -5.01 -27.34
CA THR A 127 -2.11 -4.70 -28.75
C THR A 127 -2.87 -3.49 -29.30
N LYS A 128 -3.88 -2.98 -28.59
CA LYS A 128 -4.63 -1.76 -28.92
C LYS A 128 -4.08 -0.53 -28.21
N GLY A 129 -3.07 -0.71 -27.34
CA GLY A 129 -2.46 0.36 -26.56
C GLY A 129 -3.19 0.70 -25.26
N ASN A 130 -4.14 -0.14 -24.82
CA ASN A 130 -4.77 0.05 -23.51
C ASN A 130 -3.84 -0.43 -22.40
N ILE A 131 -3.85 0.31 -21.28
CA ILE A 131 -3.03 0.01 -20.10
C ILE A 131 -3.86 -0.80 -19.08
N HIS A 132 -3.29 -1.90 -18.60
CA HIS A 132 -3.84 -2.79 -17.59
C HIS A 132 -2.90 -2.82 -16.38
N HIS A 133 -3.42 -2.55 -15.19
CA HIS A 133 -2.64 -2.51 -13.95
C HIS A 133 -3.33 -3.36 -12.89
N GLY A 134 -2.60 -4.30 -12.30
CA GLY A 134 -3.11 -5.22 -11.29
C GLY A 134 -2.03 -5.62 -10.30
N ARG A 135 -2.44 -5.99 -9.08
CA ARG A 135 -1.50 -6.29 -8.01
C ARG A 135 -2.05 -7.19 -6.90
N ASN A 136 -1.16 -7.87 -6.18
CA ASN A 136 -1.41 -8.58 -4.92
C ASN A 136 -0.75 -7.83 -3.75
N LEU A 137 -1.48 -7.67 -2.63
CA LEU A 137 -0.99 -7.12 -1.36
C LEU A 137 -0.88 -8.22 -0.30
N ASP A 138 0.35 -8.56 0.04
CA ASP A 138 0.68 -9.63 0.98
C ASP A 138 1.15 -9.00 2.30
N TYR A 139 0.52 -9.39 3.40
CA TYR A 139 0.90 -8.99 4.75
C TYR A 139 0.89 -10.18 5.69
N PHE A 140 1.53 -10.01 6.85
CA PHE A 140 1.28 -10.86 8.00
C PHE A 140 -0.17 -10.68 8.51
N PHE A 141 -0.72 -11.71 9.15
CA PHE A 141 -2.11 -11.74 9.64
C PHE A 141 -3.18 -11.55 8.56
N PRO A 142 -3.14 -12.33 7.45
CA PRO A 142 -4.03 -12.10 6.32
C PRO A 142 -5.52 -12.31 6.67
N ASP A 143 -5.86 -13.20 7.60
CA ASP A 143 -7.25 -13.42 8.05
C ASP A 143 -7.87 -12.18 8.71
N LEU A 144 -7.04 -11.38 9.39
CA LEU A 144 -7.47 -10.14 9.98
C LEU A 144 -7.58 -9.05 8.90
N LEU A 145 -6.51 -8.85 8.12
CA LEU A 145 -6.46 -7.76 7.16
C LEU A 145 -7.49 -7.91 6.04
N ARG A 146 -7.84 -9.13 5.63
CA ARG A 146 -8.97 -9.38 4.71
C ARG A 146 -10.29 -8.80 5.24
N LYS A 147 -10.55 -8.87 6.55
CA LYS A 147 -11.77 -8.32 7.18
C LYS A 147 -11.74 -6.80 7.31
N LEU A 148 -10.53 -6.22 7.35
CA LEU A 148 -10.31 -4.77 7.48
C LEU A 148 -10.12 -4.09 6.13
N THR A 149 -9.99 -4.85 5.03
CA THR A 149 -9.80 -4.31 3.68
C THR A 149 -11.08 -3.64 3.19
N MET A 150 -10.94 -2.48 2.55
CA MET A 150 -12.05 -1.74 1.94
C MET A 150 -11.57 -0.93 0.73
N ASP A 151 -12.50 -0.66 -0.18
CA ASP A 151 -12.35 0.35 -1.21
C ASP A 151 -12.99 1.66 -0.76
N LEU A 152 -12.30 2.78 -0.97
CA LEU A 152 -12.75 4.12 -0.63
C LEU A 152 -12.83 4.99 -1.87
N ASP A 153 -14.01 5.54 -2.11
CA ASP A 153 -14.21 6.64 -3.05
C ASP A 153 -14.05 7.97 -2.32
N PHE A 154 -13.01 8.72 -2.67
CA PHE A 154 -12.80 10.06 -2.16
C PHE A 154 -13.55 11.05 -3.05
N ILE A 155 -14.52 11.75 -2.44
CA ILE A 155 -15.48 12.60 -3.12
C ILE A 155 -15.19 14.06 -2.81
N ARG A 156 -15.15 14.92 -3.84
CA ARG A 156 -15.09 16.38 -3.68
C ARG A 156 -16.16 17.02 -4.55
N ASN A 157 -16.96 17.90 -3.98
CA ASN A 157 -18.10 18.55 -4.66
C ASN A 157 -19.02 17.53 -5.36
N GLY A 158 -19.29 16.39 -4.70
CA GLY A 158 -20.14 15.33 -5.23
C GLY A 158 -19.53 14.46 -6.34
N GLN A 159 -18.25 14.64 -6.68
CA GLN A 159 -17.55 13.84 -7.71
C GLN A 159 -16.43 13.00 -7.10
N ILE A 160 -16.27 11.76 -7.57
CA ILE A 160 -15.14 10.91 -7.21
C ILE A 160 -13.87 11.51 -7.82
N VAL A 161 -12.95 11.98 -6.99
CA VAL A 161 -11.65 12.51 -7.43
C VAL A 161 -10.58 11.42 -7.52
N TYR A 162 -10.64 10.42 -6.64
CA TYR A 162 -9.84 9.20 -6.71
C TYR A 162 -10.48 8.09 -5.88
N THR A 163 -10.11 6.86 -6.18
CA THR A 163 -10.47 5.65 -5.42
C THR A 163 -9.19 5.01 -4.89
N GLY A 164 -9.23 4.44 -3.69
CA GLY A 164 -8.12 3.66 -3.15
C GLY A 164 -8.57 2.44 -2.38
N THR A 165 -7.73 1.40 -2.35
CA THR A 165 -7.93 0.24 -1.48
C THR A 165 -7.05 0.42 -0.25
N THR A 166 -7.63 0.27 0.94
CA THR A 166 -6.94 0.47 2.21
C THR A 166 -7.45 -0.48 3.30
N PHE A 167 -6.88 -0.36 4.50
CA PHE A 167 -7.35 -1.02 5.70
C PHE A 167 -8.04 -0.02 6.62
N LEU A 168 -8.97 -0.51 7.45
CA LEU A 168 -9.61 0.29 8.49
C LEU A 168 -8.56 0.94 9.41
N GLY A 169 -8.65 2.26 9.60
CA GLY A 169 -7.74 3.03 10.44
C GLY A 169 -6.43 3.46 9.75
N TYR A 170 -6.22 3.06 8.49
CA TYR A 170 -5.06 3.46 7.69
C TYR A 170 -5.40 4.62 6.76
N VAL A 171 -4.77 5.78 6.97
CA VAL A 171 -5.04 7.00 6.19
C VAL A 171 -4.23 7.08 4.89
N GLY A 172 -3.26 6.19 4.72
CA GLY A 172 -2.47 6.05 3.49
C GLY A 172 -3.15 5.20 2.43
N LEU A 173 -2.61 5.21 1.20
CA LEU A 173 -3.04 4.33 0.12
C LEU A 173 -1.84 3.62 -0.51
N TRP A 174 -1.82 2.28 -0.45
CA TRP A 174 -0.86 1.45 -1.19
C TRP A 174 -1.34 1.06 -2.60
N THR A 175 -2.63 1.28 -2.87
CA THR A 175 -3.27 1.00 -4.16
C THR A 175 -4.34 2.06 -4.41
N GLY A 176 -4.37 2.61 -5.62
CA GLY A 176 -5.44 3.52 -6.00
C GLY A 176 -5.45 3.93 -7.47
N GLN A 177 -6.53 4.60 -7.85
CA GLN A 177 -6.78 5.10 -9.19
C GLN A 177 -7.33 6.53 -9.15
N SER A 178 -6.85 7.38 -10.05
CA SER A 178 -7.46 8.66 -10.36
C SER A 178 -8.20 8.52 -11.70
N PRO A 179 -9.54 8.64 -11.72
CA PRO A 179 -10.34 8.38 -12.91
C PRO A 179 -9.85 9.15 -14.13
N TYR A 180 -9.72 8.44 -15.26
CA TYR A 180 -9.28 8.99 -16.55
C TYR A 180 -7.88 9.63 -16.54
N LYS A 181 -7.04 9.37 -15.53
CA LYS A 181 -5.69 9.92 -15.42
C LYS A 181 -4.62 8.85 -15.27
N PHE A 182 -4.62 8.14 -14.14
CA PHE A 182 -3.61 7.14 -13.83
C PHE A 182 -4.01 6.23 -12.67
N THR A 183 -3.28 5.12 -12.53
CA THR A 183 -3.34 4.14 -11.44
C THR A 183 -1.98 4.05 -10.77
N ILE A 184 -1.93 3.74 -9.46
CA ILE A 184 -0.69 3.57 -8.70
C ILE A 184 -0.82 2.37 -7.77
N SER A 185 0.22 1.54 -7.73
CA SER A 185 0.49 0.62 -6.63
C SER A 185 1.91 0.84 -6.09
N GLY A 186 2.10 0.54 -4.81
CA GLY A 186 3.40 0.64 -4.15
C GLY A 186 3.85 -0.71 -3.62
N ASP A 187 5.10 -1.05 -3.86
CA ASP A 187 5.71 -2.29 -3.41
C ASP A 187 6.92 -1.98 -2.53
N ALA A 188 7.02 -2.64 -1.37
CA ALA A 188 8.12 -2.33 -0.43
C ALA A 188 9.49 -2.72 -1.00
N ARG A 189 10.49 -1.88 -0.74
CA ARG A 189 11.88 -2.13 -1.12
C ARG A 189 12.75 -2.26 0.13
N GLU A 190 13.14 -3.49 0.45
CA GLU A 190 14.00 -3.75 1.61
C GLU A 190 15.48 -3.83 1.23
N ARG A 191 16.20 -2.70 1.37
CA ARG A 191 17.66 -2.67 1.38
C ARG A 191 18.20 -2.24 2.74
N GLY A 192 18.12 -3.12 3.74
CA GLY A 192 18.94 -3.05 4.96
C GLY A 192 18.84 -1.78 5.82
N GLY A 193 17.84 -0.92 5.62
CA GLY A 193 17.60 0.26 6.43
C GLY A 193 16.68 -0.07 7.58
N GLY A 194 17.22 -0.31 8.78
CA GLY A 194 16.39 -0.55 9.96
C GLY A 194 15.34 0.55 10.15
N TRP A 195 14.17 0.15 10.67
CA TRP A 195 13.00 0.99 10.95
C TRP A 195 13.34 2.33 11.66
N TRP A 196 14.44 2.37 12.44
CA TRP A 196 14.95 3.58 13.10
C TRP A 196 15.39 4.69 12.13
N LYS A 197 15.90 4.36 10.93
CA LYS A 197 16.21 5.36 9.88
C LYS A 197 14.93 5.93 9.28
N ASN A 198 13.86 5.14 9.20
CA ASN A 198 12.53 5.58 8.78
C ASN A 198 11.98 6.57 9.79
N ALA A 199 12.03 6.22 11.09
CA ALA A 199 11.61 7.09 12.18
C ALA A 199 12.38 8.43 12.17
N ILE A 200 13.71 8.41 12.07
CA ILE A 200 14.51 9.65 11.99
C ILE A 200 14.12 10.50 10.76
N SER A 201 13.91 9.88 9.60
CA SER A 201 13.54 10.61 8.38
C SER A 201 12.12 11.21 8.47
N ALA A 202 11.19 10.50 9.10
CA ALA A 202 9.83 10.97 9.33
C ALA A 202 9.83 12.15 10.31
N PHE A 203 10.41 11.95 11.50
CA PHE A 203 10.28 12.90 12.62
C PHE A 203 11.24 14.10 12.54
N LEU A 204 12.46 13.95 11.99
CA LEU A 204 13.44 15.06 11.93
C LEU A 204 13.49 15.76 10.58
N LYS A 205 13.17 15.07 9.47
CA LYS A 205 13.27 15.65 8.12
C LYS A 205 11.92 15.97 7.47
N ARG A 206 10.80 15.64 8.12
CA ARG A 206 9.43 15.83 7.60
C ARG A 206 9.24 15.25 6.20
N TYR A 207 9.91 14.14 5.91
CA TYR A 207 9.71 13.42 4.64
C TYR A 207 8.34 12.76 4.64
N SER A 208 7.74 12.62 3.45
CA SER A 208 6.41 12.02 3.33
C SER A 208 6.45 10.52 3.59
N MET A 209 5.39 9.97 4.21
CA MET A 209 5.17 8.54 4.21
C MET A 209 4.93 8.05 2.77
N VAL A 210 5.29 6.81 2.49
CA VAL A 210 5.28 6.29 1.12
C VAL A 210 3.85 6.25 0.58
N SER A 211 2.94 5.62 1.33
CA SER A 211 1.52 5.52 0.94
C SER A 211 0.78 6.86 1.02
N TRP A 212 1.26 7.81 1.82
CA TRP A 212 0.65 9.14 1.94
C TRP A 212 0.99 9.97 0.71
N LEU A 213 2.24 9.94 0.26
CA LEU A 213 2.63 10.55 -1.00
C LEU A 213 1.82 9.98 -2.18
N MET A 214 1.50 8.69 -2.18
CA MET A 214 0.63 8.09 -3.19
C MET A 214 -0.79 8.70 -3.13
N ARG A 215 -1.39 8.80 -1.94
CA ARG A 215 -2.70 9.43 -1.77
C ARG A 215 -2.72 10.90 -2.19
N ASP A 216 -1.72 11.68 -1.79
CA ASP A 216 -1.53 13.05 -2.24
C ASP A 216 -1.41 13.13 -3.77
N THR A 217 -0.67 12.21 -4.37
CA THR A 217 -0.49 12.15 -5.83
C THR A 217 -1.82 11.86 -6.53
N LEU A 218 -2.61 10.89 -6.05
CA LEU A 218 -3.95 10.59 -6.54
C LEU A 218 -4.90 11.81 -6.46
N ASN A 219 -4.76 12.59 -5.39
CA ASN A 219 -5.57 13.78 -5.15
C ASN A 219 -5.18 14.98 -6.03
N ASP A 220 -3.88 15.23 -6.17
CA ASP A 220 -3.37 16.51 -6.69
C ASP A 220 -2.88 16.44 -8.14
N ALA A 221 -2.38 15.29 -8.59
CA ALA A 221 -1.72 15.23 -9.90
C ALA A 221 -2.73 15.37 -11.04
N THR A 222 -2.34 16.15 -12.05
CA THR A 222 -3.19 16.46 -13.20
C THR A 222 -3.27 15.31 -14.19
N ASP A 223 -2.20 14.52 -14.30
CA ASP A 223 -2.01 13.47 -15.29
C ASP A 223 -0.89 12.50 -14.86
N PHE A 224 -0.66 11.46 -15.67
CA PHE A 224 0.36 10.43 -15.46
C PHE A 224 1.79 11.01 -15.32
N GLN A 225 2.17 12.01 -16.12
CA GLN A 225 3.53 12.57 -16.11
C GLN A 225 3.77 13.40 -14.85
N ALA A 226 2.80 14.23 -14.46
CA ALA A 226 2.85 14.99 -13.22
C ALA A 226 2.93 14.05 -12.01
N ALA A 227 2.16 12.95 -12.03
CA ALA A 227 2.19 11.94 -10.99
C ALA A 227 3.56 11.21 -10.93
N ALA A 228 4.11 10.77 -12.07
CA ALA A 228 5.40 10.09 -12.13
C ALA A 228 6.54 11.01 -11.66
N LEU A 229 6.49 12.29 -12.03
CA LEU A 229 7.46 13.30 -11.57
C LEU A 229 7.39 13.49 -10.05
N ARG A 230 6.18 13.64 -9.50
CA ARG A 230 5.96 13.80 -8.05
C ARG A 230 6.46 12.58 -7.28
N LEU A 231 6.10 11.39 -7.74
CA LEU A 231 6.52 10.11 -7.16
C LEU A 231 8.00 9.80 -7.38
N SER A 232 8.69 10.44 -8.33
CA SER A 232 10.13 10.29 -8.51
C SER A 232 10.94 11.21 -7.59
N LYS A 233 10.49 12.46 -7.41
CA LYS A 233 11.30 13.52 -6.82
C LYS A 233 11.00 13.83 -5.35
N THR A 234 9.78 13.55 -4.88
CA THR A 234 9.41 13.92 -3.50
C THR A 234 10.16 13.05 -2.48
N PRO A 235 10.84 13.62 -1.49
CA PRO A 235 11.52 12.84 -0.46
C PRO A 235 10.57 11.98 0.37
N ILE A 236 10.97 10.74 0.64
CA ILE A 236 10.16 9.72 1.33
C ILE A 236 10.92 9.05 2.49
N ILE A 237 10.17 8.55 3.48
CA ILE A 237 10.72 7.95 4.71
C ILE A 237 11.22 6.52 4.54
N ALA A 238 10.95 5.86 3.42
CA ALA A 238 11.35 4.49 3.16
C ALA A 238 11.59 4.30 1.67
N GLU A 239 12.34 3.27 1.31
CA GLU A 239 12.53 2.90 -0.08
C GLU A 239 11.30 2.13 -0.56
N VAL A 240 10.96 2.27 -1.84
CA VAL A 240 9.75 1.70 -2.42
C VAL A 240 9.93 1.51 -3.93
N TYR A 241 9.10 0.68 -4.55
CA TYR A 241 8.82 0.74 -5.97
C TYR A 241 7.42 1.31 -6.18
N TYR A 242 7.30 2.38 -6.98
CA TYR A 242 6.00 2.85 -7.44
C TYR A 242 5.74 2.31 -8.85
N ILE A 243 4.66 1.56 -9.01
CA ILE A 243 4.20 1.09 -10.30
C ILE A 243 3.05 1.98 -10.70
N MET A 244 3.05 2.46 -11.94
CA MET A 244 2.03 3.37 -12.44
C MET A 244 1.56 3.00 -13.83
N GLY A 245 0.27 3.20 -14.09
CA GLY A 245 -0.33 3.14 -15.42
C GLY A 245 -1.10 4.40 -15.73
N GLY A 246 -0.95 4.96 -16.93
CA GLY A 246 -1.71 6.10 -17.43
C GLY A 246 -2.89 5.68 -18.30
N THR A 247 -3.27 6.55 -19.23
CA THR A 247 -4.43 6.33 -20.13
C THR A 247 -4.04 6.20 -21.59
N LYS A 248 -2.78 6.48 -21.93
CA LYS A 248 -2.26 6.44 -23.30
C LYS A 248 -1.29 5.28 -23.49
N PRO A 249 -1.08 4.85 -24.75
CA PRO A 249 -0.04 3.87 -25.05
C PRO A 249 1.34 4.33 -24.52
N ASN A 250 2.08 3.39 -23.96
CA ASN A 250 3.36 3.49 -23.28
C ASN A 250 3.36 4.31 -21.98
N GLU A 251 2.19 4.71 -21.47
CA GLU A 251 2.08 5.24 -20.10
C GLU A 251 2.03 4.09 -19.09
N GLY A 252 3.14 3.40 -18.92
CA GLY A 252 3.36 2.46 -17.83
C GLY A 252 4.80 2.57 -17.34
N VAL A 253 5.03 2.57 -16.03
CA VAL A 253 6.37 2.74 -15.47
C VAL A 253 6.51 2.08 -14.11
N VAL A 254 7.68 1.51 -13.84
CA VAL A 254 8.14 1.14 -12.49
C VAL A 254 9.21 2.15 -12.07
N ILE A 255 9.01 2.83 -10.95
CA ILE A 255 9.94 3.80 -10.38
C ILE A 255 10.57 3.17 -9.13
N THR A 256 11.82 2.74 -9.24
CA THR A 256 12.59 2.27 -8.09
C THR A 256 13.08 3.46 -7.29
N ARG A 257 12.63 3.62 -6.04
CA ARG A 257 12.90 4.80 -5.20
C ARG A 257 13.85 4.53 -4.05
N ASN A 258 14.86 5.38 -3.95
CA ASN A 258 15.52 5.70 -2.69
C ASN A 258 14.78 6.86 -1.99
N ARG A 259 15.12 7.11 -0.72
CA ARG A 259 14.56 8.22 0.07
C ARG A 259 14.65 9.58 -0.62
N ALA A 260 15.77 9.86 -1.27
CA ALA A 260 16.07 11.18 -1.84
C ALA A 260 15.70 11.33 -3.32
N GLY A 261 15.37 10.24 -4.02
CA GLY A 261 15.10 10.27 -5.45
C GLY A 261 15.04 8.87 -6.08
N PRO A 262 14.90 8.78 -7.42
CA PRO A 262 14.83 7.51 -8.11
C PRO A 262 16.23 6.87 -8.19
N ALA A 263 16.30 5.58 -7.90
CA ALA A 263 17.44 4.74 -8.25
C ALA A 263 17.36 4.32 -9.73
N ASP A 264 16.14 4.11 -10.24
CA ASP A 264 15.86 3.76 -11.63
C ASP A 264 14.43 4.16 -12.02
N ILE A 265 14.20 4.34 -13.32
CA ILE A 265 12.89 4.58 -13.93
C ILE A 265 12.78 3.62 -15.12
N TRP A 266 11.86 2.67 -15.04
CA TRP A 266 11.69 1.59 -16.01
C TRP A 266 10.33 1.71 -16.72
N PRO A 267 10.25 2.45 -17.83
CA PRO A 267 9.01 2.65 -18.59
C PRO A 267 8.70 1.46 -19.50
N LEU A 268 7.44 1.27 -19.86
CA LEU A 268 7.05 0.37 -20.95
C LEU A 268 7.64 0.84 -22.29
N ASP A 269 8.05 -0.12 -23.12
CA ASP A 269 8.46 0.11 -24.50
C ASP A 269 7.87 -0.98 -25.40
N ALA A 270 6.56 -0.87 -25.65
CA ALA A 270 5.83 -1.87 -26.42
C ALA A 270 6.37 -2.05 -27.85
N LEU A 271 7.04 -1.02 -28.42
CA LEU A 271 7.67 -1.10 -29.73
C LEU A 271 8.90 -2.03 -29.74
N ARG A 272 9.56 -2.18 -28.59
CA ARG A 272 10.67 -3.12 -28.39
C ARG A 272 10.25 -4.46 -27.79
N GLY A 273 8.93 -4.70 -27.68
CA GLY A 273 8.38 -5.91 -27.08
C GLY A 273 8.31 -5.89 -25.56
N GLU A 274 8.63 -4.78 -24.91
CA GLU A 274 8.48 -4.58 -23.46
C GLU A 274 7.06 -4.09 -23.14
N TRP A 275 6.08 -4.95 -23.43
CA TRP A 275 4.64 -4.64 -23.26
C TRP A 275 4.12 -4.88 -21.84
N PHE A 276 4.95 -5.40 -20.92
CA PHE A 276 4.63 -5.47 -19.50
C PHE A 276 5.88 -5.32 -18.64
N HIS A 277 5.69 -4.89 -17.40
CA HIS A 277 6.68 -4.98 -16.32
C HIS A 277 6.06 -5.68 -15.11
N VAL A 278 6.88 -6.46 -14.41
CA VAL A 278 6.54 -7.12 -13.14
C VAL A 278 7.52 -6.63 -12.10
N GLU A 279 6.99 -6.03 -11.03
CA GLU A 279 7.74 -5.65 -9.85
C GLU A 279 7.21 -6.44 -8.65
N THR A 280 8.10 -6.83 -7.74
CA THR A 280 7.74 -7.53 -6.51
C THR A 280 8.36 -6.81 -5.32
N ASN A 281 9.51 -7.25 -4.80
CA ASN A 281 10.16 -6.60 -3.67
C ASN A 281 11.69 -6.51 -3.83
N TYR A 282 12.20 -6.68 -5.05
CA TYR A 282 13.63 -6.67 -5.37
C TYR A 282 13.88 -6.02 -6.71
N ASP A 283 14.95 -5.22 -6.77
CA ASP A 283 15.32 -4.47 -7.96
C ASP A 283 15.33 -5.34 -9.22
N HIS A 284 14.71 -4.84 -10.29
CA HIS A 284 14.52 -5.60 -11.53
C HIS A 284 15.83 -6.10 -12.16
N TRP A 285 16.93 -5.34 -12.00
CA TRP A 285 18.27 -5.69 -12.48
C TRP A 285 19.01 -6.72 -11.62
N LEU A 286 18.42 -7.19 -10.52
CA LEU A 286 18.97 -8.23 -9.67
C LEU A 286 18.25 -9.57 -9.88
N THR A 287 18.96 -10.65 -9.57
CA THR A 287 18.38 -12.00 -9.52
C THR A 287 17.37 -12.09 -8.37
N PRO A 288 16.19 -12.72 -8.56
CA PRO A 288 15.26 -12.97 -7.46
C PRO A 288 15.95 -13.76 -6.34
N PRO A 289 15.67 -13.46 -5.06
CA PRO A 289 16.14 -14.29 -3.96
C PRO A 289 15.52 -15.69 -4.07
N THR A 290 16.32 -16.73 -3.81
CA THR A 290 15.86 -18.12 -3.91
C THR A 290 14.72 -18.46 -2.94
N SER A 291 14.59 -17.69 -1.85
CA SER A 291 13.51 -17.84 -0.86
C SER A 291 12.20 -17.13 -1.27
N ASP A 292 12.20 -16.24 -2.26
CA ASP A 292 11.01 -15.50 -2.70
C ASP A 292 11.11 -15.10 -4.18
N ASP A 293 10.91 -16.07 -5.09
CA ASP A 293 10.82 -15.81 -6.53
C ASP A 293 9.37 -15.80 -7.03
N ARG A 294 8.64 -14.70 -6.75
CA ARG A 294 7.32 -14.41 -7.34
C ARG A 294 7.39 -13.80 -8.75
N ARG A 295 8.50 -13.13 -9.11
CA ARG A 295 8.65 -12.45 -10.40
C ARG A 295 8.73 -13.43 -11.56
N THR A 296 9.55 -14.49 -11.46
CA THR A 296 9.73 -15.45 -12.55
C THR A 296 8.42 -16.16 -12.94
N PRO A 297 7.61 -16.66 -11.98
CA PRO A 297 6.31 -17.27 -12.29
C PRO A 297 5.30 -16.29 -12.90
N ALA A 298 5.26 -15.04 -12.42
CA ALA A 298 4.40 -13.99 -13.00
C ALA A 298 4.79 -13.68 -14.46
N ILE A 299 6.08 -13.49 -14.75
CA ILE A 299 6.58 -13.27 -16.12
C ILE A 299 6.24 -14.46 -17.02
N LYS A 300 6.43 -15.69 -16.53
CA LYS A 300 6.08 -16.90 -17.28
C LYS A 300 4.57 -16.95 -17.62
N ALA A 301 3.71 -16.59 -16.67
CA ALA A 301 2.27 -16.56 -16.87
C ALA A 301 1.80 -15.44 -17.82
N LEU A 302 2.43 -14.26 -17.77
CA LEU A 302 2.20 -13.17 -18.72
C LEU A 302 2.62 -13.55 -20.14
N ASN A 303 3.80 -14.15 -20.30
CA ASN A 303 4.28 -14.65 -21.59
C ASN A 303 3.33 -15.72 -22.18
N ALA A 304 2.81 -16.62 -21.34
CA ALA A 304 1.84 -17.62 -21.77
C ALA A 304 0.47 -17.02 -22.15
N THR A 305 0.06 -15.95 -21.47
CA THR A 305 -1.16 -15.19 -21.81
C THR A 305 -0.99 -14.46 -23.14
N GLY A 306 0.15 -13.79 -23.32
CA GLY A 306 0.50 -13.01 -24.50
C GLY A 306 -0.23 -11.66 -24.60
N GLN A 307 0.40 -10.70 -25.28
CA GLN A 307 -0.09 -9.32 -25.39
C GLN A 307 -1.49 -9.21 -25.99
N ALA A 308 -1.86 -10.09 -26.92
CA ALA A 308 -3.16 -10.05 -27.58
C ALA A 308 -4.32 -10.45 -26.66
N ASN A 309 -4.06 -11.16 -25.56
CA ASN A 309 -5.09 -11.67 -24.66
C ASN A 309 -5.09 -10.97 -23.30
N ILE A 310 -4.19 -10.01 -23.06
CA ILE A 310 -4.14 -9.31 -21.78
C ILE A 310 -5.39 -8.44 -21.58
N SER A 311 -6.00 -8.61 -20.42
CA SER A 311 -7.22 -7.99 -19.93
C SER A 311 -7.21 -8.02 -18.40
N ALA A 312 -8.15 -7.32 -17.75
CA ALA A 312 -8.33 -7.40 -16.31
C ALA A 312 -8.50 -8.86 -15.82
N ASP A 313 -9.30 -9.66 -16.52
CA ASP A 313 -9.57 -11.06 -16.15
C ASP A 313 -8.33 -11.95 -16.27
N THR A 314 -7.57 -11.81 -17.35
CA THR A 314 -6.33 -12.60 -17.51
C THR A 314 -5.23 -12.11 -16.58
N LEU A 315 -5.20 -10.82 -16.27
CA LEU A 315 -4.26 -10.26 -15.30
C LEU A 315 -4.57 -10.78 -13.89
N TYR A 316 -5.84 -10.88 -13.53
CA TYR A 316 -6.28 -11.54 -12.30
C TYR A 316 -5.81 -13.00 -12.25
N LYS A 317 -5.99 -13.76 -13.35
CA LYS A 317 -5.51 -15.15 -13.45
C LYS A 317 -4.00 -15.26 -13.26
N VAL A 318 -3.21 -14.33 -13.81
CA VAL A 318 -1.75 -14.27 -13.59
C VAL A 318 -1.45 -14.05 -12.11
N LEU A 319 -2.14 -13.11 -11.46
CA LEU A 319 -1.99 -12.82 -10.04
C LEU A 319 -2.45 -13.98 -9.14
N SER A 320 -3.31 -14.87 -9.64
CA SER A 320 -3.74 -16.10 -8.95
C SER A 320 -2.75 -17.28 -9.06
N VAL A 321 -1.69 -17.18 -9.87
CA VAL A 321 -0.69 -18.24 -10.03
C VAL A 321 0.17 -18.35 -8.77
N LYS A 322 0.38 -19.56 -8.24
CA LYS A 322 1.35 -19.76 -7.14
C LYS A 322 2.79 -19.65 -7.66
N PRO A 323 3.71 -18.98 -6.96
CA PRO A 323 3.58 -18.35 -5.64
C PRO A 323 3.20 -16.86 -5.67
N VAL A 324 2.81 -16.29 -6.81
CA VAL A 324 2.32 -14.90 -6.89
C VAL A 324 1.12 -14.70 -5.97
N LEU A 325 0.14 -15.61 -6.04
CA LEU A 325 -0.80 -15.84 -4.95
C LEU A 325 -0.17 -16.78 -3.94
N ASN A 326 -0.01 -16.31 -2.72
CA ASN A 326 0.58 -17.06 -1.63
C ASN A 326 -0.27 -16.93 -0.36
N SER A 327 -0.03 -17.84 0.58
CA SER A 327 -0.72 -17.84 1.86
C SER A 327 0.00 -17.08 2.95
N ARG A 328 1.23 -16.58 2.73
CA ARG A 328 2.19 -16.08 3.74
C ARG A 328 1.71 -16.25 5.18
N HIS A 329 1.62 -17.53 5.56
CA HIS A 329 1.44 -18.00 6.91
C HIS A 329 2.75 -18.73 7.19
N ASN A 330 3.74 -18.00 7.69
CA ASN A 330 5.05 -18.51 8.09
C ASN A 330 5.91 -19.12 6.97
N GLU A 331 7.06 -18.49 6.71
CA GLU A 331 8.32 -19.23 6.60
C GLU A 331 9.31 -18.65 7.61
#